data_AF-A0A8B9HP11-F1
#
_entry.id   AF-A0A8B9HP11-F1
#
_cell.length_a   1.000
_cell.length_b   1.000
_cell.length_c   1.000
_cell.angle_alpha   90.00
_cell.angle_beta   90.00
_cell.angle_gamma   90.00
#
_symmetry.space_group_name_H-M   'P 1'
#
loop_
_entity.id
_entity.type
_entity.pdbx_description
1 polymer ?
#
loop_
_entity_poly.entity_id
_entity_poly.type
_entity_poly.pdbx_seq_one_letter_code
_entity_poly.pdbx_strand_id
1 'polypeptide(L)'
;MAEHPNRYDYAKAQVPGPLTAEIESKKAEKKKAQRAARKQREKEQKEEKRREEEEEEERKRFLSLSDREKRALAAERRLAEQAATDGIKLTNIKRCWQCGESLLGKIPFEYLQFSFCSPRCVQSHRKANAAAKP
;
A
#
# COMPACT_ATOMS: atom_id res chain seq x y z
N MET A 1 37.50 68.72 -27.56
CA MET A 1 37.67 67.28 -27.86
C MET A 1 38.40 66.67 -26.67
N ALA A 2 37.97 65.51 -26.19
CA ALA A 2 38.28 64.95 -24.87
C ALA A 2 39.78 65.01 -24.48
N GLU A 3 40.09 65.62 -23.33
CA GLU A 3 41.46 65.98 -22.92
C GLU A 3 42.33 64.80 -22.46
N HIS A 4 41.79 63.60 -22.25
CA HIS A 4 42.58 62.43 -21.84
C HIS A 4 42.09 61.10 -22.46
N PRO A 5 42.36 60.84 -23.77
CA PRO A 5 41.91 59.64 -24.47
C PRO A 5 42.47 58.31 -23.93
N ASN A 6 43.66 58.35 -23.31
CA ASN A 6 44.40 57.15 -22.87
C ASN A 6 44.36 56.93 -21.36
N ARG A 7 43.50 57.65 -20.61
CA ARG A 7 43.45 57.54 -19.14
C ARG A 7 42.90 56.19 -18.66
N TYR A 8 42.11 55.51 -19.48
CA TYR A 8 41.52 54.21 -19.17
C TYR A 8 41.79 53.22 -20.31
N ASP A 9 42.47 52.13 -19.99
CA ASP A 9 42.77 51.04 -20.91
C ASP A 9 41.66 49.98 -20.82
N TYR A 10 40.63 50.18 -21.64
CA TYR A 10 39.46 49.29 -21.69
C TYR A 10 39.82 47.86 -22.13
N ALA A 11 40.98 47.64 -22.77
CA ALA A 11 41.45 46.30 -23.14
C ALA A 11 41.94 45.51 -21.92
N LYS A 12 42.59 46.17 -20.94
CA LYS A 12 42.95 45.55 -19.65
C LYS A 12 41.74 45.27 -18.76
N ALA A 13 40.65 46.03 -18.91
CA ALA A 13 39.47 45.88 -18.09
C ALA A 13 38.64 44.61 -18.37
N GLN A 14 39.04 43.78 -19.36
CA GLN A 14 38.30 42.59 -19.82
C GLN A 14 36.80 42.84 -19.85
N VAL A 15 36.40 43.99 -20.41
CA VAL A 15 34.99 44.37 -20.49
C VAL A 15 34.29 43.29 -21.30
N PRO A 16 33.36 42.53 -20.71
CA PRO A 16 32.68 41.46 -21.43
C PRO A 16 32.03 42.05 -22.68
N GLY A 17 32.29 41.42 -23.82
CA GLY A 17 31.74 41.86 -25.10
C GLY A 17 30.21 41.96 -25.05
N PRO A 18 29.60 42.70 -26.00
CA PRO A 18 28.15 42.84 -26.09
C PRO A 18 27.48 41.46 -26.14
N LEU A 19 26.36 41.30 -25.43
CA LEU A 19 25.64 40.02 -25.37
C LEU A 19 25.32 39.55 -26.79
N THR A 20 25.96 38.46 -27.22
CA THR A 20 25.62 37.79 -28.48
C THR A 20 24.42 36.88 -28.26
N ALA A 21 23.60 36.68 -29.29
CA ALA A 21 22.37 35.86 -29.21
C ALA A 21 22.63 34.43 -28.70
N GLU A 22 23.80 33.86 -29.00
CA GLU A 22 24.23 32.55 -28.47
C GLU A 22 24.43 32.53 -26.95
N ILE A 23 24.98 33.60 -26.36
CA ILE A 23 25.20 33.72 -24.92
C ILE A 23 23.86 33.89 -24.20
N GLU A 24 22.91 34.59 -24.82
CA GLU A 24 21.55 34.76 -24.27
C GLU A 24 20.79 33.42 -24.27
N SER A 25 20.85 32.66 -25.36
CA SER A 25 20.26 31.32 -25.46
C SER A 25 20.83 30.37 -24.39
N LYS A 26 22.16 30.26 -24.26
CA LYS A 26 22.81 29.40 -23.26
C LYS A 26 22.44 29.80 -21.82
N LYS A 27 22.32 31.09 -21.52
CA LYS A 27 21.86 31.59 -20.21
C LYS A 27 20.39 31.24 -19.96
N ALA A 28 19.53 31.36 -20.96
CA ALA A 28 18.11 31.00 -20.87
C ALA A 28 17.92 29.50 -20.64
N GLU A 29 18.65 28.65 -21.36
CA GLU A 29 18.61 27.20 -21.19
C GLU A 29 19.10 26.76 -19.81
N LYS A 30 20.24 27.30 -19.33
CA LYS A 30 20.75 27.02 -17.98
C LYS A 30 19.76 27.45 -16.89
N LYS A 31 19.11 28.62 -17.06
CA LYS A 31 18.08 29.10 -16.12
C LYS A 31 16.82 28.23 -16.16
N LYS A 32 16.42 27.71 -17.33
CA LYS A 32 15.29 26.78 -17.47
C LYS A 32 15.60 25.43 -16.82
N ALA A 33 16.80 24.88 -17.04
CA ALA A 33 17.25 23.65 -16.40
C ALA A 33 17.32 23.77 -14.87
N GLN A 34 17.87 24.88 -14.35
CA GLN A 34 17.92 25.13 -12.90
C GLN A 34 16.52 25.26 -12.29
N ARG A 35 15.59 25.95 -12.97
CA ARG A 35 14.19 26.06 -12.55
C ARG A 35 13.48 24.70 -12.55
N ALA A 36 13.71 23.87 -13.57
CA ALA A 36 13.16 22.52 -13.62
C ALA A 36 13.69 21.64 -12.48
N ALA A 37 15.01 21.66 -12.24
CA ALA A 37 15.63 20.91 -11.15
C ALA A 37 15.12 21.35 -9.77
N ARG A 38 14.98 22.67 -9.53
CA ARG A 38 14.41 23.19 -8.28
C ARG A 38 12.96 22.75 -8.10
N LYS A 39 12.15 22.80 -9.17
CA LYS A 39 10.74 22.37 -9.13
C LYS A 39 10.58 20.87 -8.84
N GLN A 40 11.47 20.01 -9.36
CA GLN A 40 11.44 18.58 -9.03
C GLN A 40 11.75 18.37 -7.54
N ARG A 41 12.85 18.95 -7.05
CA ARG A 41 13.23 18.84 -5.62
C ARG A 41 12.17 19.36 -4.66
N GLU A 42 11.46 20.43 -5.03
CA GLU A 42 10.39 20.99 -4.20
C GLU A 42 9.14 20.09 -4.21
N LYS A 43 8.83 19.44 -5.33
CA LYS A 43 7.76 18.44 -5.40
C LYS A 43 8.07 17.21 -4.55
N GLU A 44 9.28 16.68 -4.68
CA GLU A 44 9.73 15.51 -3.90
C GLU A 44 9.68 15.80 -2.40
N GLN A 45 10.23 16.95 -1.95
CA GLN A 45 10.14 17.36 -0.55
C GLN A 45 8.70 17.56 -0.06
N LYS A 46 7.82 18.11 -0.91
CA LYS A 46 6.40 18.29 -0.55
C LYS A 46 5.69 16.94 -0.42
N GLU A 47 6.00 15.98 -1.28
CA GLU A 47 5.43 14.64 -1.25
C GLU A 47 5.94 13.85 -0.04
N GLU A 48 7.23 13.94 0.25
CA GLU A 48 7.83 13.35 1.45
C GLU A 48 7.20 13.91 2.72
N LYS A 49 7.12 15.25 2.84
CA LYS A 49 6.46 15.89 3.99
C LYS A 49 5.00 15.49 4.13
N ARG A 50 4.27 15.34 3.03
CA ARG A 50 2.88 14.87 3.05
C ARG A 50 2.81 13.43 3.56
N ARG A 51 3.68 12.54 3.09
CA ARG A 51 3.77 11.17 3.59
C ARG A 51 4.10 11.12 5.07
N GLU A 52 5.05 11.92 5.53
CA GLU A 52 5.39 12.02 6.95
C GLU A 52 4.22 12.52 7.80
N GLU A 53 3.48 13.53 7.31
CA GLU A 53 2.26 14.03 7.96
C GLU A 53 1.19 12.94 8.04
N GLU A 54 0.93 12.22 6.94
CA GLU A 54 0.00 11.09 6.90
C GLU A 54 0.40 9.97 7.87
N GLU A 55 1.68 9.58 7.89
CA GLU A 55 2.21 8.58 8.83
C GLU A 55 2.11 9.05 10.31
N GLU A 56 2.34 10.34 10.59
CA GLU A 56 2.21 10.90 11.92
C GLU A 56 0.74 10.94 12.39
N GLU A 57 -0.19 11.29 11.49
CA GLU A 57 -1.63 11.24 11.75
C GLU A 57 -2.11 9.81 12.00
N GLU A 58 -1.69 8.85 11.18
CA GLU A 58 -1.98 7.43 11.40
C GLU A 58 -1.40 6.94 12.73
N ARG A 59 -0.18 7.34 13.07
CA ARG A 59 0.45 7.02 14.36
C ARG A 59 -0.35 7.61 15.52
N LYS A 60 -0.77 8.87 15.45
CA LYS A 60 -1.62 9.51 16.48
C LYS A 60 -2.95 8.79 16.62
N ARG A 61 -3.59 8.44 15.49
CA ARG A 61 -4.85 7.69 15.46
C ARG A 61 -4.68 6.29 16.08
N PHE A 62 -3.56 5.62 15.83
CA PHE A 62 -3.30 4.32 16.45
C PHE A 62 -3.06 4.45 17.95
N LEU A 63 -2.33 5.47 18.38
CA LEU A 63 -2.07 5.71 19.80
C LEU A 63 -3.34 6.03 20.58
N SER A 64 -4.31 6.74 19.97
CA SER A 64 -5.59 7.08 20.61
C SER A 64 -6.55 5.90 20.78
N LEU A 65 -6.33 4.77 20.08
CA LEU A 65 -7.13 3.56 20.25
C LEU A 65 -6.87 2.88 21.60
N SER A 66 -7.91 2.29 22.18
CA SER A 66 -7.79 1.44 23.36
C SER A 66 -7.08 0.11 23.05
N ASP A 67 -6.55 -0.55 24.08
CA ASP A 67 -5.89 -1.86 23.92
C ASP A 67 -6.82 -2.94 23.34
N ARG A 68 -8.12 -2.85 23.65
CA ARG A 68 -9.14 -3.74 23.08
C ARG A 68 -9.26 -3.55 21.56
N GLU A 69 -9.30 -2.30 21.11
CA GLU A 69 -9.41 -1.95 19.68
C GLU A 69 -8.14 -2.31 18.91
N LYS A 70 -6.96 -2.02 19.49
CA LYS A 70 -5.66 -2.44 18.92
C LYS A 70 -5.60 -3.96 18.73
N ARG A 71 -6.07 -4.72 19.72
CA ARG A 71 -6.13 -6.19 19.64
C ARG A 71 -7.13 -6.69 18.60
N ALA A 72 -8.28 -6.02 18.47
CA ALA A 72 -9.27 -6.33 17.44
C ALA A 72 -8.69 -6.13 16.02
N LEU A 73 -8.06 -4.98 15.76
CA LEU A 73 -7.41 -4.70 14.47
C LEU A 73 -6.31 -5.72 14.11
N ALA A 74 -5.51 -6.13 15.10
CA ALA A 74 -4.51 -7.17 14.90
C ALA A 74 -5.14 -8.53 14.56
N ALA A 75 -6.27 -8.88 15.17
CA ALA A 75 -7.01 -10.10 14.86
C ALA A 75 -7.63 -10.06 13.45
N GLU A 76 -8.23 -8.94 13.05
CA GLU A 76 -8.77 -8.74 11.71
C GLU A 76 -7.68 -8.87 10.64
N ARG A 77 -6.50 -8.28 10.85
CA ARG A 77 -5.37 -8.39 9.92
C ARG A 77 -4.91 -9.83 9.74
N ARG A 78 -4.85 -10.61 10.84
CA ARG A 78 -4.52 -12.05 10.79
C ARG A 78 -5.58 -12.85 10.03
N LEU A 79 -6.86 -12.57 10.24
CA LEU A 79 -7.94 -13.25 9.52
C LEU A 79 -7.92 -12.90 8.02
N ALA A 80 -7.65 -11.65 7.67
CA ALA A 80 -7.53 -11.21 6.28
C ALA A 80 -6.34 -11.88 5.58
N GLU A 81 -5.19 -12.01 6.27
CA GLU A 81 -4.01 -12.72 5.76
C GLU A 81 -4.31 -14.21 5.53
N GLN A 82 -4.93 -14.89 6.51
CA GLN A 82 -5.37 -16.28 6.35
C GLN A 82 -6.36 -16.45 5.20
N ALA A 83 -7.30 -15.51 5.04
CA ALA A 83 -8.25 -15.53 3.93
C ALA A 83 -7.56 -15.34 2.56
N ALA A 84 -6.46 -14.58 2.51
CA ALA A 84 -5.69 -14.34 1.30
C ALA A 84 -4.74 -15.49 0.94
N THR A 85 -4.13 -16.16 1.93
CA THR A 85 -3.17 -17.26 1.68
C THR A 85 -3.87 -18.55 1.29
N ASP A 86 -4.96 -18.89 1.95
CA ASP A 86 -5.48 -20.25 1.82
C ASP A 86 -6.48 -20.39 0.67
N GLY A 87 -7.15 -19.32 0.23
CA GLY A 87 -8.26 -19.38 -0.74
C GLY A 87 -9.47 -20.24 -0.29
N ILE A 88 -9.23 -21.12 0.68
CA ILE A 88 -10.13 -21.87 1.52
C ILE A 88 -10.67 -20.85 2.50
N LYS A 89 -11.78 -20.22 2.12
CA LYS A 89 -12.64 -19.57 3.08
C LYS A 89 -12.83 -20.55 4.24
N LEU A 90 -12.55 -20.14 5.48
CA LEU A 90 -12.88 -20.89 6.71
C LEU A 90 -14.42 -20.99 6.86
N THR A 91 -15.14 -21.36 5.81
CA THR A 91 -16.61 -21.40 5.72
C THR A 91 -17.19 -22.61 6.43
N ASN A 92 -16.36 -23.59 6.78
CA ASN A 92 -16.83 -24.82 7.41
C ASN A 92 -16.22 -25.05 8.79
N ILE A 93 -16.53 -24.15 9.73
CA ILE A 93 -16.35 -24.37 11.19
C ILE A 93 -17.29 -25.49 11.68
N LYS A 94 -18.16 -26.04 10.82
CA LYS A 94 -19.05 -27.14 11.16
C LYS A 94 -18.24 -28.41 11.44
N ARG A 95 -18.82 -29.27 12.25
CA ARG A 95 -18.30 -30.60 12.56
C ARG A 95 -19.19 -31.65 11.91
N CYS A 96 -18.63 -32.81 11.60
CA CYS A 96 -19.38 -33.95 11.09
C CYS A 96 -20.48 -34.32 12.11
N TRP A 97 -21.73 -34.39 11.66
CA TRP A 97 -22.85 -34.71 12.54
C TRP A 97 -22.74 -36.10 13.18
N GLN A 98 -22.16 -37.07 12.46
CA GLN A 98 -22.05 -38.46 12.94
C GLN A 98 -20.87 -38.71 13.88
N CYS A 99 -19.71 -38.08 13.65
CA CYS A 99 -18.47 -38.40 14.38
C CYS A 99 -17.77 -37.18 15.02
N GLY A 100 -18.28 -35.96 14.84
CA GLY A 100 -17.72 -34.75 15.44
C GLY A 100 -16.40 -34.25 14.83
N GLU A 101 -15.88 -34.93 13.80
CA GLU A 101 -14.64 -34.54 13.13
C GLU A 101 -14.77 -33.14 12.50
N SER A 102 -13.72 -32.33 12.63
CA SER A 102 -13.68 -31.00 12.03
C SER A 102 -13.75 -31.09 10.51
N LEU A 103 -14.67 -30.32 9.91
CA LEU A 103 -14.80 -30.23 8.45
C LEU A 103 -13.93 -29.09 7.87
N LEU A 104 -13.10 -28.45 8.70
CA LEU A 104 -12.14 -27.44 8.26
C LEU A 104 -11.22 -28.03 7.18
N GLY A 105 -11.17 -27.38 6.02
CA GLY A 105 -10.35 -27.79 4.88
C GLY A 105 -10.83 -29.04 4.13
N LYS A 106 -11.99 -29.60 4.47
CA LYS A 106 -12.61 -30.73 3.75
C LYS A 106 -13.84 -30.27 2.98
N ILE A 107 -14.14 -30.90 1.85
CA ILE A 107 -15.43 -30.73 1.15
C ILE A 107 -16.45 -31.65 1.85
N PRO A 108 -17.42 -31.13 2.62
CA PRO A 108 -18.36 -31.98 3.34
C PRO A 108 -19.40 -32.58 2.40
N PHE A 109 -19.87 -33.78 2.75
CA PHE A 109 -21.08 -34.34 2.15
C PHE A 109 -22.30 -33.80 2.90
N GLU A 110 -23.30 -33.33 2.16
CA GLU A 110 -24.56 -32.87 2.74
C GLU A 110 -25.67 -33.90 2.49
N TYR A 111 -26.42 -34.21 3.55
CA TYR A 111 -27.62 -35.04 3.46
C TYR A 111 -28.68 -34.48 4.40
N LEU A 112 -29.84 -34.12 3.84
CA LEU A 112 -30.86 -33.31 4.51
C LEU A 112 -30.27 -31.94 4.92
N GLN A 113 -30.16 -31.64 6.21
CA GLN A 113 -29.57 -30.41 6.76
C GLN A 113 -28.26 -30.67 7.53
N PHE A 114 -27.70 -31.89 7.44
CA PHE A 114 -26.50 -32.30 8.16
C PHE A 114 -25.29 -32.42 7.24
N SER A 115 -24.12 -32.04 7.77
CA SER A 115 -22.83 -32.13 7.07
C SER A 115 -21.99 -33.28 7.63
N PHE A 116 -21.29 -34.01 6.75
CA PHE A 116 -20.54 -35.21 7.08
C PHE A 116 -19.13 -35.20 6.48
N CYS A 117 -18.16 -35.79 7.19
CA CYS A 117 -16.77 -35.84 6.72
C CYS A 117 -16.51 -36.92 5.66
N SER A 118 -17.37 -37.94 5.56
CA SER A 118 -17.18 -39.08 4.66
C SER A 118 -18.49 -39.78 4.30
N PRO A 119 -18.53 -40.54 3.19
CA PRO A 119 -19.70 -41.34 2.82
C PRO A 119 -20.11 -42.36 3.89
N ARG A 120 -19.15 -42.89 4.67
CA ARG A 120 -19.45 -43.81 5.78
C ARG A 120 -20.31 -43.14 6.86
N CYS A 121 -20.01 -41.88 7.19
CA CYS A 121 -20.78 -41.11 8.15
C CYS A 121 -22.21 -40.84 7.64
N VAL A 122 -22.38 -40.52 6.35
CA VAL A 122 -23.70 -40.35 5.72
C VAL A 122 -24.50 -41.65 5.76
N GLN A 123 -23.88 -42.79 5.43
CA GLN A 123 -24.54 -44.09 5.43
C GLN A 123 -25.00 -44.51 6.82
N SER A 124 -24.17 -44.34 7.85
CA SER A 124 -24.54 -44.62 9.23
C SER A 124 -25.72 -43.77 9.69
N HIS A 125 -25.71 -42.48 9.37
CA HIS A 125 -26.82 -41.57 9.67
C HIS A 125 -28.12 -41.98 8.96
N ARG A 126 -28.05 -42.41 7.68
CA ARG A 126 -29.21 -42.90 6.93
C ARG A 126 -29.80 -44.16 7.55
N LYS A 127 -28.95 -45.11 7.97
CA LYS A 127 -29.40 -46.35 8.63
C LYS A 127 -30.08 -46.06 9.96
N ALA A 128 -29.50 -45.17 10.78
CA ALA A 128 -30.08 -44.78 12.06
C ALA A 128 -31.44 -44.11 11.90
N ASN A 129 -31.59 -43.20 10.93
CA ASN A 129 -32.88 -42.55 10.67
C ASN A 129 -33.92 -43.48 10.02
N ALA A 130 -33.49 -44.44 9.19
CA ALA A 130 -34.38 -45.43 8.61
C ALA A 130 -34.93 -46.39 9.67
N ALA A 131 -34.12 -46.76 10.68
CA ALA A 131 -34.53 -47.59 11.80
C ALA A 131 -35.38 -46.85 12.85
N ALA A 132 -35.35 -45.51 12.85
CA ALA A 132 -36.14 -44.66 13.74
C ALA A 132 -37.51 -44.27 13.16
N LYS A 133 -37.84 -44.72 11.95
CA LYS A 133 -39.16 -44.51 11.33
C LYS A 133 -40.07 -45.67 11.78
N PRO A 134 -41.20 -45.40 12.46
CA PRO A 134 -42.09 -46.43 12.97
C PRO A 134 -42.68 -47.29 11.85
#